data_AF-L0DCD5-F1
#
_entry.id   AF-L0DCD5-F1
#
_cell.length_a   1.000
_cell.length_b   1.000
_cell.length_c   1.000
_cell.angle_alpha   90.00
_cell.angle_beta   90.00
_cell.angle_gamma   90.00
#
_symmetry.space_group_name_H-M   'P 1'
#
loop_
_entity.id
_entity.type
_entity.pdbx_description
1 polymer ?
#
loop_
_entity_poly.entity_id
_entity_poly.type
_entity_poly.pdbx_seq_one_letter_code
_entity_poly.pdbx_strand_id
1 'polypeptide(L)'
;MHLDLPPDLVTFLTGLQTTMNDLKTEVSAIHSHLQAIPAAPVPARQSYSVDEIATLLNKRPYTVREWCRHGQINATKRAERRGGTALWSISADELARYNNEGLLPIHPDRNNRN
;
A
#
# COMPACT_ATOMS: atom_id res chain seq x y z
N MET A 1 -48.72 32.30 -12.34
CA MET A 1 -48.60 31.26 -13.37
C MET A 1 -48.44 29.93 -12.67
N HIS A 2 -49.48 29.11 -12.64
CA HIS A 2 -49.38 27.73 -12.19
C HIS A 2 -48.84 26.95 -13.39
N LEU A 3 -47.58 26.50 -13.33
CA LEU A 3 -47.08 25.54 -14.31
C LEU A 3 -47.64 24.18 -13.90
N ASP A 4 -48.77 23.80 -14.51
CA ASP A 4 -49.24 22.43 -14.45
C ASP A 4 -48.32 21.58 -15.32
N LEU A 5 -47.51 20.76 -14.66
CA LEU A 5 -46.67 19.77 -15.34
C LEU A 5 -47.58 18.63 -15.81
N PRO A 6 -47.35 18.11 -17.04
CA PRO A 6 -48.06 16.94 -17.52
C PRO A 6 -47.91 15.77 -16.53
N PRO A 7 -48.97 14.99 -16.26
CA PRO A 7 -48.94 13.90 -15.28
C PRO A 7 -47.89 12.83 -15.59
N ASP A 8 -47.60 12.60 -16.87
CA ASP A 8 -46.55 11.67 -17.30
C ASP A 8 -45.16 12.14 -16.87
N LEU A 9 -44.91 13.45 -16.94
CA LEU A 9 -43.64 14.05 -16.53
C LEU A 9 -43.48 14.03 -15.01
N VAL A 10 -44.57 14.24 -14.27
CA VAL A 10 -44.58 14.08 -12.80
C VAL A 10 -44.23 12.65 -12.41
N THR A 11 -44.83 11.66 -13.09
CA THR A 11 -44.56 10.23 -12.86
C THR A 11 -43.12 9.84 -13.18
N PHE A 12 -42.56 10.39 -14.26
CA PHE A 12 -41.16 10.17 -14.60
C PHE A 12 -40.21 10.77 -13.56
N LEU A 13 -40.46 12.01 -13.14
CA LEU A 13 -39.62 12.71 -12.16
C LEU A 13 -39.68 12.05 -10.78
N THR A 14 -40.84 11.53 -10.35
CA THR A 14 -40.94 10.77 -9.10
C THR A 14 -40.21 9.43 -9.20
N GLY A 15 -40.28 8.75 -10.35
CA GLY A 15 -39.45 7.57 -10.61
C GLY A 15 -37.95 7.87 -10.51
N LEU A 16 -37.51 8.98 -11.12
CA LEU A 16 -36.11 9.41 -11.07
C LEU A 16 -35.67 9.81 -9.66
N GLN A 17 -36.54 10.50 -8.91
CA GLN A 17 -36.27 10.84 -7.52
C GLN A 17 -36.12 9.60 -6.63
N THR A 18 -36.91 8.55 -6.92
CA THR A 18 -36.87 7.28 -6.18
C THR A 18 -35.55 6.56 -6.45
N THR A 19 -35.17 6.41 -7.72
CA THR A 19 -33.90 5.75 -8.07
C THR A 19 -32.68 6.48 -7.51
N MET A 20 -32.70 7.82 -7.47
CA MET A 20 -31.63 8.60 -6.84
C MET A 20 -31.53 8.36 -5.33
N ASN A 21 -32.65 8.23 -4.64
CA ASN A 21 -32.67 7.94 -3.21
C ASN A 21 -32.17 6.52 -2.91
N ASP A 22 -32.54 5.56 -3.75
CA ASP A 22 -32.07 4.17 -3.64
C ASP A 22 -30.55 4.10 -3.83
N LEU A 23 -30.02 4.74 -4.88
CA LEU A 23 -28.57 4.81 -5.13
C LEU A 23 -27.81 5.45 -3.96
N LYS A 24 -28.35 6.53 -3.39
CA LYS A 24 -27.75 7.18 -2.22
C LYS A 24 -27.67 6.23 -1.02
N THR A 25 -28.71 5.42 -0.84
CA THR A 25 -28.79 4.44 0.24
C THR A 25 -27.76 3.33 0.04
N GLU A 26 -27.65 2.78 -1.17
CA GLU A 26 -26.66 1.76 -1.53
C GLU A 26 -25.22 2.25 -1.34
N VAL A 27 -24.90 3.47 -1.79
CA VAL A 27 -23.57 4.06 -1.60
C VAL A 27 -23.25 4.22 -0.12
N SER A 28 -24.21 4.67 0.70
CA SER A 28 -24.02 4.78 2.15
C SER A 28 -23.79 3.42 2.81
N ALA A 29 -24.49 2.38 2.35
CA ALA A 29 -24.31 1.02 2.84
C ALA A 29 -22.91 0.49 2.51
N ILE A 30 -22.44 0.65 1.27
CA ILE A 30 -21.09 0.27 0.85
C ILE A 30 -20.04 1.01 1.68
N HIS A 31 -20.21 2.33 1.85
CA HIS A 31 -19.26 3.11 2.64
C HIS A 31 -19.20 2.64 4.10
N SER A 32 -20.35 2.35 4.73
CA SER A 32 -20.39 1.81 6.08
C SER A 32 -19.74 0.43 6.18
N HIS A 33 -19.93 -0.43 5.18
CA HIS A 33 -19.31 -1.75 5.11
C HIS A 33 -17.78 -1.65 5.01
N LEU A 34 -17.27 -0.75 4.15
CA LEU A 34 -15.84 -0.53 4.00
C LEU A 34 -15.20 0.03 5.29
N GLN A 35 -15.91 0.85 6.05
CA GLN A 35 -15.43 1.34 7.36
C GLN A 35 -15.48 0.26 8.46
N ALA A 36 -16.45 -0.66 8.36
CA ALA A 36 -16.63 -1.75 9.31
C ALA A 36 -15.69 -2.94 9.08
N ILE A 37 -14.97 -2.98 7.95
CA ILE A 37 -13.79 -3.83 7.80
C ILE A 37 -12.66 -3.13 8.55
N PRO A 38 -12.33 -3.51 9.80
CA PRO A 38 -11.11 -3.01 10.39
C PRO A 38 -9.99 -3.43 9.44
N ALA A 39 -9.15 -2.47 9.03
CA ALA A 39 -7.80 -2.80 8.69
C ALA A 39 -7.22 -3.47 9.94
N ALA A 40 -7.36 -4.80 10.04
CA ALA A 40 -6.66 -5.57 11.05
C ALA A 40 -5.21 -5.07 10.97
N PRO A 41 -4.61 -4.64 12.10
CA PRO A 41 -3.20 -4.28 12.08
C PRO A 41 -2.50 -5.53 11.56
N VAL A 42 -2.07 -5.49 10.30
CA VAL A 42 -1.24 -6.56 9.76
C VAL A 42 -0.07 -6.61 10.74
N PRO A 43 0.14 -7.72 11.47
CA PRO A 43 1.21 -7.77 12.47
C PRO A 43 2.47 -7.30 11.75
N ALA A 44 3.01 -6.17 12.21
CA ALA A 44 4.05 -5.46 11.50
C ALA A 44 5.18 -6.47 11.24
N ARG A 45 5.34 -6.85 9.98
CA ARG A 45 6.29 -7.90 9.61
C ARG A 45 7.66 -7.34 9.93
N GLN A 46 8.32 -7.85 10.96
CA GLN A 46 9.51 -7.19 11.51
C GLN A 46 10.65 -7.07 10.49
N SER A 47 10.72 -7.98 9.52
CA SER A 47 11.66 -7.89 8.42
C SER A 47 11.13 -8.46 7.11
N TYR A 48 11.63 -7.91 6.02
CA TYR A 48 11.38 -8.30 4.65
C TYR A 48 12.66 -8.78 3.98
N SER A 49 12.50 -9.69 3.04
CA SER A 49 13.56 -10.09 2.12
C SER A 49 13.71 -9.08 0.98
N VAL A 50 14.83 -9.17 0.26
CA VAL A 50 15.10 -8.34 -0.94
C VAL A 50 14.02 -8.50 -2.00
N ASP A 51 13.54 -9.73 -2.22
CA ASP A 51 12.54 -10.01 -3.26
C ASP A 51 11.18 -9.40 -2.90
N GLU A 52 10.82 -9.42 -1.61
CA GLU A 52 9.59 -8.78 -1.11
C GLU A 52 9.68 -7.26 -1.22
N ILE A 53 10.78 -6.64 -0.80
CA ILE A 53 11.00 -5.19 -0.94
C ILE A 53 11.00 -4.78 -2.41
N ALA A 54 11.62 -5.58 -3.29
CA ALA A 54 11.61 -5.33 -4.72
C ALA A 54 10.19 -5.31 -5.30
N THR A 55 9.34 -6.23 -4.85
CA THR A 55 7.92 -6.26 -5.23
C THR A 55 7.18 -5.03 -4.70
N LEU A 56 7.38 -4.67 -3.43
CA LEU A 56 6.71 -3.53 -2.78
C LEU A 56 7.10 -2.18 -3.41
N LEU A 57 8.37 -2.00 -3.77
CA LEU A 57 8.91 -0.77 -4.34
C LEU A 57 8.83 -0.70 -5.87
N ASN A 58 8.28 -1.75 -6.51
CA ASN A 58 8.29 -1.96 -7.95
C ASN A 58 9.69 -1.75 -8.55
N LYS A 59 10.66 -2.51 -8.02
CA LYS A 59 12.07 -2.50 -8.43
C LYS A 59 12.53 -3.92 -8.73
N ARG A 60 13.69 -4.03 -9.39
CA ARG A 60 14.33 -5.32 -9.61
C ARG A 60 15.03 -5.78 -8.32
N PRO A 61 15.00 -7.08 -7.96
CA PRO A 61 15.73 -7.59 -6.81
C PRO A 61 17.22 -7.28 -6.80
N TYR A 62 17.84 -7.23 -8.00
CA TYR A 62 19.22 -6.82 -8.16
C TYR A 62 19.48 -5.40 -7.63
N THR A 63 18.61 -4.43 -7.98
CA THR A 63 18.73 -3.03 -7.55
C THR A 63 18.66 -2.92 -6.03
N VAL A 64 17.71 -3.60 -5.40
CA VAL A 64 17.56 -3.60 -3.94
C VAL A 64 18.77 -4.25 -3.26
N ARG A 65 19.33 -5.31 -3.86
CA ARG A 65 20.56 -5.95 -3.36
C ARG A 65 21.77 -5.02 -3.46
N GLU A 66 21.90 -4.23 -4.52
CA GLU A 66 22.95 -3.21 -4.64
C GLU A 66 22.79 -2.10 -3.58
N TRP A 67 21.56 -1.66 -3.31
CA TRP A 67 21.30 -0.72 -2.22
C TRP A 67 21.74 -1.26 -0.86
N CYS A 68 21.51 -2.56 -0.60
CA CYS A 68 22.01 -3.21 0.61
C CYS A 68 23.54 -3.29 0.65
N ARG A 69 24.20 -3.58 -0.48
CA ARG A 69 25.68 -3.65 -0.57
C ARG A 69 26.34 -2.29 -0.35
N HIS A 70 25.76 -1.24 -0.91
CA HIS A 70 26.27 0.13 -0.81
C HIS A 70 25.84 0.85 0.47
N GLY A 71 25.04 0.21 1.34
CA GLY A 71 24.55 0.83 2.58
C GLY A 71 23.57 1.99 2.36
N GLN A 72 22.88 2.01 1.22
CA GLN A 72 21.85 3.00 0.89
C GLN A 72 20.50 2.71 1.56
N ILE A 73 20.32 1.47 2.02
CA ILE A 73 19.20 1.01 2.84
C ILE A 73 19.80 0.21 3.99
N ASN A 74 19.30 0.40 5.22
CA ASN A 74 19.73 -0.37 6.38
C ASN A 74 19.29 -1.84 6.26
N ALA A 75 20.24 -2.77 6.23
CA ALA A 75 19.94 -4.19 6.07
C ALA A 75 20.93 -5.06 6.87
N THR A 76 20.42 -6.15 7.41
CA THR A 76 21.22 -7.13 8.19
C THR A 76 21.42 -8.39 7.36
N LYS A 77 22.64 -8.95 7.38
CA LYS A 77 22.92 -10.26 6.76
C LYS A 77 22.32 -11.36 7.65
N ARG A 78 21.52 -12.24 7.07
CA ARG A 78 21.06 -13.45 7.75
C ARG A 78 22.20 -14.47 7.81
N ALA A 79 22.23 -15.26 8.89
CA ALA A 79 23.19 -16.35 9.06
C ALA A 79 23.02 -17.44 7.99
N GLU A 80 21.78 -17.64 7.53
CA GLU A 80 21.46 -18.54 6.43
C GLU A 80 22.01 -18.04 5.09
N ARG A 81 22.65 -18.95 4.37
CA ARG A 81 23.17 -18.72 3.02
C ARG A 81 22.42 -19.65 2.07
N ARG A 82 21.97 -19.13 0.93
CA ARG A 82 21.41 -19.94 -0.16
C ARG A 82 22.29 -19.79 -1.39
N GLY A 83 22.81 -20.90 -1.91
CA GLY A 83 23.65 -20.91 -3.11
C GLY A 83 24.91 -20.03 -3.02
N GLY A 84 25.54 -19.94 -1.84
CA GLY A 84 26.75 -19.14 -1.62
C GLY A 84 26.53 -17.64 -1.45
N THR A 85 25.29 -17.15 -1.58
CA THR A 85 24.97 -15.73 -1.40
C THR A 85 24.37 -15.46 -0.02
N ALA A 86 24.81 -14.39 0.64
CA ALA A 86 24.23 -13.92 1.90
C ALA A 86 22.83 -13.37 1.64
N LEU A 87 21.87 -13.80 2.46
CA LEU A 87 20.51 -13.28 2.42
C LEU A 87 20.46 -11.98 3.22
N TRP A 88 19.84 -10.94 2.65
CA TRP A 88 19.63 -9.66 3.34
C TRP A 88 18.23 -9.63 3.97
N SER A 89 18.16 -9.05 5.16
CA SER A 89 16.92 -8.79 5.90
C SER A 89 16.81 -7.28 6.11
N ILE A 90 15.72 -6.68 5.63
CA ILE A 90 15.44 -5.24 5.74
C ILE A 90 14.30 -5.08 6.75
N SER A 91 14.43 -4.21 7.75
CA SER A 91 13.38 -4.02 8.75
C SER A 91 12.17 -3.27 8.17
N ALA A 92 10.98 -3.45 8.76
CA ALA A 92 9.81 -2.66 8.39
C ALA A 92 10.02 -1.16 8.63
N ASP A 93 10.70 -0.80 9.72
CA ASP A 93 11.03 0.60 10.04
C ASP A 93 11.88 1.24 8.94
N GLU A 94 12.79 0.46 8.35
CA GLU A 94 13.61 0.94 7.25
C GLU A 94 12.80 1.15 5.97
N LEU A 95 11.81 0.30 5.70
CA LEU A 95 10.89 0.53 4.58
C LEU A 95 10.06 1.81 4.78
N ALA A 96 9.59 2.05 6.01
CA ALA A 96 8.89 3.28 6.36
C ALA A 96 9.80 4.51 6.19
N ARG A 97 11.05 4.44 6.66
CA ARG A 97 12.06 5.49 6.43
C ARG A 97 12.28 5.74 4.94
N TYR A 98 12.47 4.67 4.15
CA TYR A 98 12.68 4.79 2.71
C TYR A 98 11.50 5.50 2.02
N ASN A 99 10.26 5.21 2.40
CA ASN A 99 9.10 5.89 1.81
C ASN A 99 9.04 7.39 2.17
N ASN A 100 9.56 7.78 3.33
CA ASN A 100 9.55 9.17 3.78
C ASN A 100 10.76 9.98 3.30
N GLU A 101 11.96 9.39 3.31
CA GLU A 101 13.25 10.07 3.10
C GLU A 101 13.97 9.62 1.83
N GLY A 102 13.61 8.47 1.27
CA GLY A 102 14.30 7.85 0.14
C GLY A 102 15.60 7.12 0.52
N LEU A 103 16.52 7.05 -0.46
CA LEU A 103 17.79 6.34 -0.33
C LEU A 103 18.79 7.15 0.49
N LEU A 104 19.56 6.43 1.33
CA LEU A 104 20.66 7.01 2.08
C LEU A 104 21.87 7.26 1.16
N PRO A 105 22.77 8.18 1.55
CA PRO A 105 24.08 8.30 0.93
C PRO A 105 24.84 6.97 0.94
N ILE A 106 25.62 6.71 -0.10
CA ILE A 106 26.43 5.49 -0.23
C ILE A 106 27.42 5.44 0.94
N HIS A 107 27.33 4.36 1.72
CA HIS A 107 28.21 4.09 2.85
C HIS A 107 28.45 2.57 2.95
N PRO A 108 29.46 2.02 2.26
CA PRO A 108 29.67 0.57 2.11
C PRO A 108 29.77 -0.19 3.43
N ASP A 109 30.32 0.44 4.47
CA ASP A 109 30.52 -0.22 5.76
C ASP A 109 29.26 -0.32 6.62
N ARG A 110 28.16 0.36 6.21
CA ARG A 110 26.96 0.48 7.04
C ARG A 110 26.32 -0.87 7.35
N ASN A 111 26.22 -1.72 6.34
CA ASN A 111 25.60 -3.05 6.43
C ASN A 111 26.62 -4.19 6.50
N ASN A 112 27.92 -3.86 6.51
CA ASN A 112 29.01 -4.83 6.53
C ASN A 112 29.60 -5.05 7.93
N ARG A 113 29.19 -4.25 8.92
CA ARG A 113 29.53 -4.45 10.33
C ARG A 113 28.72 -5.62 10.87
N ASN A 114 29.40 -6.75 11.10
CA ASN A 114 28.87 -7.95 11.72
C ASN A 114 29.22 -7.94 13.21
#